data_AF-A0A1Y1LC89-F1
#
_entry.id   AF-A0A1Y1LC89-F1
#
_cell.length_a   1.000
_cell.length_b   1.000
_cell.length_c   1.000
_cell.angle_alpha   90.00
_cell.angle_beta   90.00
_cell.angle_gamma   90.00
#
_symmetry.space_group_name_H-M   'P 1'
#
loop_
_entity.id
_entity.type
_entity.pdbx_description
1 polymer ?
#
loop_
_entity_poly.entity_id
_entity_poly.type
_entity_poly.pdbx_seq_one_letter_code
_entity_poly.pdbx_strand_id
1 'polypeptide(L)'
;MGINSSKRLAAKCSFLSKDEQIIVSNSFKLASKNSDKIKEEEITKLWGSQMDARLLQYINNYLFGKGEMRSQTVELERYAELFVYCTRGTVDEKLKVLLQSLGRNDSESDDVPYILVKEYVESIVSSYMKIQKLVNKKQFKSWHSRGCFISPQNVQRLAESLAYQLASGDCITRRALEVWLQGSTIFGQLLLFVFTHLYSISHRDKTIQNERTNISQCTIEEPNTECSKTRSLVPFCKGLDLIPSFPSILDLSQLVFINAHLPQQYQLEWRFLFSSEIHGESFSTLIGELYYLLMEDASNRVLTKTSSILT
;
A
#
# COMPACT_ATOMS: atom_id res chain seq x y z
N MET A 1 16.19 38.86 3.63
CA MET A 1 17.27 37.86 3.68
C MET A 1 16.66 36.46 3.72
N GLY A 2 16.49 35.83 2.56
CA GLY A 2 15.89 34.49 2.45
C GLY A 2 16.94 33.41 2.64
N ILE A 3 17.08 32.89 3.86
CA ILE A 3 17.78 31.62 4.08
C ILE A 3 16.93 30.56 3.40
N ASN A 4 17.42 30.04 2.26
CA ASN A 4 16.73 29.04 1.43
C ASN A 4 16.06 27.96 2.30
N SER A 5 14.73 27.86 2.21
CA SER A 5 13.92 26.86 2.92
C SER A 5 14.53 25.45 2.88
N SER A 6 15.14 25.07 1.75
CA SER A 6 15.85 23.80 1.55
C SER A 6 17.06 23.59 2.48
N LYS A 7 17.84 24.62 2.82
CA LYS A 7 18.97 24.49 3.76
C LYS A 7 18.50 24.29 5.21
N ARG A 8 17.37 24.91 5.58
CA ARG A 8 16.76 24.77 6.92
C ARG A 8 16.10 23.38 7.08
N LEU A 9 15.48 22.88 6.02
CA LEU A 9 14.96 21.51 5.89
C LEU A 9 16.08 20.45 6.02
N ALA A 10 17.18 20.60 5.27
CA ALA A 10 18.30 19.66 5.33
C ALA A 10 18.98 19.60 6.71
N ALA A 11 19.02 20.73 7.44
CA ALA A 11 19.58 20.79 8.79
C ALA A 11 18.64 20.19 9.86
N LYS A 12 17.32 20.42 9.74
CA LYS A 12 16.30 19.94 10.70
C LYS A 12 15.84 18.50 10.44
N CYS A 13 15.96 18.02 9.20
CA CYS A 13 15.47 16.73 8.75
C CYS A 13 16.57 15.99 7.97
N SER A 14 17.75 15.86 8.58
CA SER A 14 18.92 15.19 7.99
C SER A 14 18.68 13.72 7.64
N PHE A 15 17.66 13.11 8.26
CA PHE A 15 17.24 11.74 8.00
C PHE A 15 16.51 11.55 6.65
N LEU A 16 16.11 12.63 5.95
CA LEU A 16 15.47 12.57 4.63
C LEU A 16 16.50 12.49 3.49
N SER A 17 16.28 11.60 2.53
CA SER A 17 17.01 11.59 1.26
C SER A 17 16.71 12.86 0.43
N LYS A 18 17.51 13.14 -0.60
CA LYS A 18 17.30 14.32 -1.46
C LYS A 18 15.92 14.32 -2.12
N ASP A 19 15.46 13.17 -2.60
CA ASP A 19 14.16 13.03 -3.26
C ASP A 19 13.02 13.19 -2.23
N GLU A 20 13.18 12.61 -1.04
CA GLU A 20 12.21 12.74 0.05
C GLU A 20 12.10 14.17 0.55
N GLN A 21 13.20 14.92 0.61
CA GLN A 21 13.18 16.34 0.96
C GLN A 21 12.30 17.15 0.00
N ILE A 22 12.32 16.82 -1.29
CA ILE A 22 11.48 17.48 -2.30
C ILE A 22 10.01 17.15 -2.05
N ILE A 23 9.68 15.86 -1.90
CA ILE A 23 8.31 15.39 -1.67
C ILE A 23 7.73 16.00 -0.40
N VAL A 24 8.44 15.86 0.73
CA VAL A 24 7.98 16.33 2.04
C VAL A 24 7.92 17.85 2.09
N SER A 25 8.90 18.57 1.53
CA SER A 25 8.88 20.04 1.49
C SER A 25 7.69 20.58 0.68
N ASN A 26 7.43 20.00 -0.50
CA ASN A 26 6.30 20.41 -1.34
C ASN A 26 4.96 20.12 -0.64
N SER A 27 4.83 18.93 -0.05
CA SER A 27 3.63 18.54 0.68
C SER A 27 3.38 19.44 1.90
N PHE A 28 4.43 19.71 2.69
CA PHE A 28 4.34 20.58 3.84
C PHE A 28 3.95 22.01 3.45
N LYS A 29 4.57 22.57 2.40
CA LYS A 29 4.22 23.91 1.89
C LYS A 29 2.76 23.99 1.42
N LEU A 30 2.27 22.94 0.76
CA LEU A 30 0.88 22.85 0.34
C LEU A 30 -0.06 22.81 1.55
N ALA A 31 0.21 21.92 2.51
CA ALA A 31 -0.60 21.76 3.72
C ALA A 31 -0.61 23.03 4.58
N SER A 32 0.56 23.61 4.85
CA SER A 32 0.75 24.81 5.69
C SER A 32 0.34 26.11 5.00
N LYS A 33 0.01 26.08 3.70
CA LYS A 33 -0.18 27.28 2.87
C LYS A 33 1.01 28.25 2.94
N ASN A 34 2.22 27.69 2.95
CA ASN A 34 3.52 28.38 3.12
C ASN A 34 3.79 28.93 4.53
N SER A 35 3.01 28.53 5.54
CA SER A 35 3.32 28.76 6.96
C SER A 35 4.48 27.87 7.43
N ASP A 36 5.06 28.18 8.58
CA ASP A 36 6.06 27.36 9.27
C ASP A 36 5.46 26.20 10.07
N LYS A 37 4.13 26.22 10.27
CA LYS A 37 3.35 25.22 11.00
C LYS A 37 2.05 24.89 10.27
N ILE A 38 1.56 23.66 10.45
CA ILE A 38 0.29 23.20 9.87
C ILE A 38 -0.77 23.06 10.98
N LYS A 39 -1.99 23.53 10.73
CA LYS A 39 -3.15 23.33 11.61
C LYS A 39 -3.91 22.04 11.27
N GLU A 40 -4.60 21.46 12.23
CA GLU A 40 -5.37 20.21 12.01
C GLU A 40 -6.40 20.31 10.88
N GLU A 41 -7.11 21.44 10.79
CA GLU A 41 -8.07 21.68 9.72
C GLU A 41 -7.43 21.63 8.33
N GLU A 42 -6.16 22.01 8.21
CA GLU A 42 -5.44 22.04 6.94
C GLU A 42 -5.09 20.62 6.49
N ILE A 43 -4.65 19.77 7.42
CA ILE A 43 -4.48 18.33 7.17
C ILE A 43 -5.81 17.69 6.78
N THR A 44 -6.89 18.02 7.51
CA THR A 44 -8.24 17.50 7.25
C THR A 44 -8.73 17.89 5.86
N LYS A 45 -8.52 19.15 5.45
CA LYS A 45 -8.85 19.66 4.11
C LYS A 45 -8.01 18.98 3.02
N LEU A 46 -6.72 18.77 3.26
CA LEU A 46 -5.81 18.19 2.27
C LEU A 46 -6.03 16.68 2.09
N TRP A 47 -6.21 15.94 3.18
CA TRP A 47 -6.17 14.47 3.19
C TRP A 47 -7.54 13.81 3.40
N GLY A 48 -8.55 14.51 3.90
CA GLY A 48 -9.84 13.90 4.27
C GLY A 48 -10.58 13.23 3.12
N SER A 49 -10.47 13.77 1.90
CA SER A 49 -11.08 13.15 0.72
C SER A 49 -10.27 11.97 0.16
N GLN A 50 -9.03 11.77 0.61
CA GLN A 50 -8.06 10.84 0.02
C GLN A 50 -8.01 9.48 0.72
N MET A 51 -8.51 9.38 1.95
CA MET A 51 -8.36 8.21 2.82
C MET A 51 -9.64 7.89 3.60
N ASP A 52 -9.59 6.81 4.39
CA ASP A 52 -10.61 6.49 5.39
C ASP A 52 -10.63 7.52 6.53
N ALA A 53 -11.82 7.82 7.06
CA ALA A 53 -11.97 8.85 8.10
C ALA A 53 -11.28 8.46 9.43
N ARG A 54 -11.25 7.15 9.77
CA ARG A 54 -10.53 6.69 10.96
C ARG A 54 -9.03 6.86 10.80
N LEU A 55 -8.50 6.60 9.59
CA LEU A 55 -7.08 6.83 9.33
C LEU A 55 -6.71 8.31 9.52
N LEU A 56 -7.55 9.24 9.05
CA LEU A 56 -7.32 10.66 9.27
C LEU A 56 -7.27 10.99 10.76
N GLN A 57 -8.19 10.43 11.55
CA GLN A 57 -8.20 10.60 13.00
C GLN A 57 -6.92 10.04 13.65
N TYR A 58 -6.48 8.84 13.26
CA TYR A 58 -5.23 8.24 13.75
C TYR A 58 -3.99 9.06 13.39
N ILE A 59 -3.96 9.63 12.18
CA ILE A 59 -2.90 10.55 11.74
C ILE A 59 -2.93 11.83 12.57
N ASN A 60 -4.12 12.41 12.82
CA ASN A 60 -4.24 13.60 13.65
C ASN A 60 -3.80 13.33 15.10
N ASN A 61 -4.12 12.16 15.66
CA ASN A 61 -3.63 11.77 16.98
C ASN A 61 -2.10 11.69 17.02
N TYR A 62 -1.46 11.16 15.98
CA TYR A 62 0.00 11.14 15.89
C TYR A 62 0.60 12.55 15.76
N LEU A 63 0.07 13.38 14.85
CA LEU A 63 0.65 14.69 14.53
C LEU A 63 0.40 15.72 15.64
N PHE A 64 -0.80 15.71 16.22
CA PHE A 64 -1.24 16.71 17.17
C PHE A 64 -1.29 16.20 18.61
N GLY A 65 -1.21 14.89 18.86
CA GLY A 65 -1.44 14.32 20.19
C GLY A 65 -2.93 14.16 20.50
N LYS A 66 -3.25 13.74 21.72
CA LYS A 66 -4.63 13.46 22.18
C LYS A 66 -4.87 14.04 23.57
N GLY A 67 -6.10 14.44 23.86
CA GLY A 67 -6.49 14.96 25.17
C GLY A 67 -5.76 16.26 25.52
N GLU A 68 -5.28 16.37 26.76
CA GLU A 68 -4.60 17.56 27.29
C GLU A 68 -3.24 17.83 26.62
N MET A 69 -2.61 16.80 26.06
CA MET A 69 -1.34 16.90 25.32
C MET A 69 -1.53 17.30 23.86
N ARG A 70 -2.75 17.67 23.44
CA ARG A 70 -3.05 18.00 22.05
C ARG A 70 -2.52 19.39 21.67
N SER A 71 -1.55 19.42 20.76
CA SER A 71 -1.07 20.63 20.10
C SER A 71 -2.06 21.15 19.05
N GLN A 72 -2.13 22.46 18.89
CA GLN A 72 -2.94 23.13 17.86
C GLN A 72 -2.28 23.10 16.47
N THR A 73 -0.97 22.86 16.42
CA THR A 73 -0.18 22.93 15.20
C THR A 73 0.92 21.88 15.17
N VAL A 74 1.31 21.43 13.98
CA VAL A 74 2.44 20.51 13.79
C VAL A 74 3.57 21.18 13.01
N GLU A 75 4.80 20.98 13.47
CA GLU A 75 6.02 21.48 12.83
C GLU A 75 6.50 20.50 11.75
N LEU A 76 7.38 20.99 10.88
CA LEU A 76 7.90 20.24 9.74
C LEU A 76 8.55 18.91 10.13
N GLU A 77 9.33 18.89 11.21
CA GLU A 77 10.06 17.71 11.67
C GLU A 77 9.09 16.58 11.98
N ARG A 78 8.05 16.86 12.78
CA ARG A 78 7.03 15.88 13.15
C ARG A 78 6.21 15.40 11.95
N TYR A 79 5.93 16.30 11.01
CA TYR A 79 5.28 15.95 9.75
C TYR A 79 6.19 15.08 8.86
N ALA A 80 7.50 15.32 8.84
CA ALA A 80 8.47 14.52 8.09
C ALA A 80 8.70 13.14 8.73
N GLU A 81 8.73 13.05 10.06
CA GLU A 81 8.82 11.79 10.81
C GLU A 81 7.71 10.82 10.38
N LEU A 82 6.46 11.29 10.33
CA LEU A 82 5.32 10.46 9.93
C LEU A 82 5.54 9.81 8.56
N PHE A 83 6.04 10.58 7.59
CA PHE A 83 6.34 10.06 6.26
C PHE A 83 7.42 8.96 6.32
N VAL A 84 8.54 9.23 6.99
CA VAL A 84 9.67 8.31 7.02
C VAL A 84 9.32 7.04 7.77
N TYR A 85 8.71 7.17 8.95
CA TYR A 85 8.34 6.04 9.79
C TYR A 85 7.36 5.10 9.07
N CYS A 86 6.38 5.64 8.34
CA CYS A 86 5.43 4.82 7.60
C CYS A 86 5.97 4.23 6.29
N THR A 87 6.94 4.87 5.63
CA THR A 87 7.42 4.43 4.31
C THR A 87 8.63 3.51 4.39
N ARG A 88 9.58 3.80 5.25
CA ARG A 88 10.83 3.02 5.40
C ARG A 88 11.34 2.91 6.84
N GLY A 89 10.54 3.31 7.81
CA GLY A 89 10.89 3.21 9.22
C GLY A 89 11.21 1.78 9.64
N THR A 90 12.05 1.70 10.67
CA THR A 90 12.29 0.52 11.48
C THR A 90 11.00 0.04 12.16
N VAL A 91 11.05 -1.17 12.74
CA VAL A 91 9.91 -1.71 13.51
C VAL A 91 9.53 -0.78 14.66
N ASP A 92 10.51 -0.26 15.40
CA ASP A 92 10.29 0.65 16.53
C ASP A 92 9.65 1.96 16.11
N GLU A 93 10.09 2.54 14.99
CA GLU A 93 9.52 3.77 14.44
C GLU A 93 8.07 3.57 13.99
N LYS A 94 7.75 2.44 13.35
CA LYS A 94 6.38 2.09 12.96
C LYS A 94 5.49 1.81 14.16
N LEU A 95 6.02 1.13 15.17
CA LEU A 95 5.33 0.88 16.43
C LEU A 95 5.00 2.18 17.14
N LYS A 96 5.96 3.11 17.20
CA LYS A 96 5.76 4.46 17.74
C LYS A 96 4.59 5.18 17.03
N VAL A 97 4.54 5.13 15.70
CA VAL A 97 3.41 5.69 14.94
C VAL A 97 2.09 5.03 15.35
N LEU A 98 2.03 3.70 15.35
CA LEU A 98 0.83 2.94 15.69
C LEU A 98 0.33 3.30 17.10
N LEU A 99 1.19 3.21 18.12
CA LEU A 99 0.81 3.46 19.51
C LEU A 99 0.33 4.91 19.71
N GLN A 100 1.06 5.89 19.18
CA GLN A 100 0.69 7.30 19.31
C GLN A 100 -0.57 7.63 18.51
N SER A 101 -0.79 6.98 17.36
CA SER A 101 -2.06 7.06 16.62
C SER A 101 -3.25 6.55 17.43
N LEU A 102 -3.06 5.49 18.24
CA LEU A 102 -4.08 5.00 19.18
C LEU A 102 -4.21 5.87 20.44
N GLY A 103 -3.36 6.88 20.60
CA GLY A 103 -3.32 7.77 21.76
C GLY A 103 -2.66 7.13 22.99
N ARG A 104 -1.77 6.16 22.77
CA ARG A 104 -0.94 5.54 23.80
C ARG A 104 0.43 6.22 23.86
N ASN A 105 0.99 6.28 25.06
CA ASN A 105 2.36 6.76 25.27
C ASN A 105 3.36 5.60 25.15
N ASP A 106 4.64 5.91 25.04
CA ASP A 106 5.73 4.91 24.95
C ASP A 106 5.97 4.10 26.25
N SER A 107 5.08 4.19 27.24
CA SER A 107 5.19 3.40 28.47
C SER A 107 4.92 1.91 28.22
N GLU A 108 5.87 1.06 28.61
CA GLU A 108 5.89 -0.40 28.43
C GLU A 108 4.70 -1.18 29.04
N SER A 109 3.92 -0.57 29.94
CA SER A 109 2.93 -1.30 30.77
C SER A 109 1.50 -1.27 30.26
N ASP A 110 1.24 -0.69 29.09
CA ASP A 110 -0.13 -0.40 28.64
C ASP A 110 -0.50 -1.30 27.46
N ASP A 111 -1.04 -2.48 27.78
CA ASP A 111 -1.54 -3.42 26.77
C ASP A 111 -2.56 -2.76 25.84
N VAL A 112 -2.50 -3.12 24.56
CA VAL A 112 -3.36 -2.53 23.54
C VAL A 112 -4.51 -3.49 23.21
N PRO A 113 -5.78 -3.06 23.33
CA PRO A 113 -6.91 -3.89 22.92
C PRO A 113 -6.81 -4.31 21.45
N TYR A 114 -7.00 -5.60 21.17
CA TYR A 114 -6.93 -6.15 19.81
C TYR A 114 -7.83 -5.39 18.82
N ILE A 115 -9.03 -5.02 19.27
CA ILE A 115 -10.00 -4.30 18.44
C ILE A 115 -9.43 -2.98 17.89
N LEU A 116 -8.66 -2.23 18.68
CA LEU A 116 -8.09 -0.95 18.26
C LEU A 116 -7.01 -1.14 17.18
N VAL A 117 -6.19 -2.18 17.33
CA VAL A 117 -5.16 -2.51 16.33
C VAL A 117 -5.80 -3.00 15.04
N LYS A 118 -6.83 -3.85 15.13
CA LYS A 118 -7.60 -4.30 13.98
C LYS A 118 -8.24 -3.13 13.24
N GLU A 119 -8.89 -2.20 13.94
CA GLU A 119 -9.49 -1.00 13.32
C GLU A 119 -8.45 -0.09 12.67
N TYR A 120 -7.27 0.05 13.28
CA TYR A 120 -6.15 0.76 12.69
C TYR A 120 -5.70 0.11 11.37
N VAL A 121 -5.50 -1.21 11.35
CA VAL A 121 -5.15 -1.96 10.13
C VAL A 121 -6.25 -1.82 9.07
N GLU A 122 -7.51 -1.95 9.46
CA GLU A 122 -8.66 -1.80 8.57
C GLU A 122 -8.72 -0.41 7.94
N SER A 123 -8.42 0.64 8.69
CA SER A 123 -8.37 2.01 8.17
C SER A 123 -7.30 2.20 7.10
N ILE A 124 -6.14 1.52 7.23
CA ILE A 124 -5.06 1.52 6.23
C ILE A 124 -5.49 0.76 4.97
N VAL A 125 -6.05 -0.44 5.11
CA VAL A 125 -6.56 -1.23 3.97
C VAL A 125 -7.65 -0.46 3.23
N SER A 126 -8.61 0.11 3.96
CA SER A 126 -9.70 0.91 3.39
C SER A 126 -9.18 2.13 2.63
N SER A 127 -8.19 2.82 3.20
CA SER A 127 -7.53 3.95 2.56
C SER A 127 -6.80 3.54 1.28
N TYR A 128 -6.10 2.41 1.29
CA TYR A 128 -5.47 1.87 0.09
C TYR A 128 -6.49 1.60 -1.03
N MET A 129 -7.60 0.92 -0.73
CA MET A 129 -8.65 0.64 -1.73
C MET A 129 -9.28 1.91 -2.29
N LYS A 130 -9.54 2.90 -1.42
CA LYS A 130 -10.03 4.22 -1.81
C LYS A 130 -9.03 4.93 -2.73
N ILE A 131 -7.74 4.89 -2.41
CA ILE A 131 -6.67 5.45 -3.23
C ILE A 131 -6.63 4.76 -4.61
N GLN A 132 -6.72 3.43 -4.68
CA GLN A 132 -6.75 2.73 -5.98
C GLN A 132 -7.85 3.25 -6.89
N LYS A 133 -9.07 3.44 -6.33
CA LYS A 133 -10.20 4.01 -7.05
C LYS A 133 -9.98 5.47 -7.46
N LEU A 134 -9.39 6.30 -6.59
CA LEU A 134 -9.12 7.71 -6.85
C LEU A 134 -8.04 7.92 -7.91
N VAL A 135 -6.93 7.17 -7.83
CA VAL A 135 -5.83 7.27 -8.81
C VAL A 135 -6.24 6.67 -10.14
N ASN A 136 -7.04 5.59 -10.11
CA ASN A 136 -7.61 4.97 -11.30
C ASN A 136 -6.53 4.60 -12.35
N LYS A 137 -5.41 4.00 -11.90
CA LYS A 137 -4.31 3.55 -12.77
C LYS A 137 -4.75 2.43 -13.70
N LYS A 138 -3.95 2.16 -14.75
CA LYS A 138 -4.17 1.07 -15.71
C LYS A 138 -4.40 -0.29 -15.03
N GLN A 139 -3.66 -0.60 -13.97
CA GLN A 139 -3.82 -1.85 -13.23
C GLN A 139 -5.22 -1.95 -12.61
N PHE A 140 -5.65 -0.94 -11.86
CA PHE A 140 -7.00 -0.89 -11.30
C PHE A 140 -8.09 -0.97 -12.38
N LYS A 141 -7.97 -0.17 -13.45
CA LYS A 141 -8.94 -0.18 -14.58
C LYS A 141 -9.07 -1.54 -15.25
N SER A 142 -7.94 -2.23 -15.45
CA SER A 142 -7.90 -3.54 -16.10
C SER A 142 -8.73 -4.59 -15.35
N TRP A 143 -8.83 -4.49 -14.01
CA TRP A 143 -9.65 -5.35 -13.18
C TRP A 143 -11.07 -4.83 -12.97
N HIS A 144 -11.21 -3.52 -12.70
CA HIS A 144 -12.51 -2.91 -12.44
C HIS A 144 -13.47 -3.04 -13.62
N SER A 145 -12.97 -2.91 -14.85
CA SER A 145 -13.74 -3.16 -16.07
C SER A 145 -14.28 -4.59 -16.20
N ARG A 146 -13.77 -5.54 -15.40
CA ARG A 146 -14.18 -6.95 -15.36
C ARG A 146 -15.05 -7.26 -14.15
N GLY A 147 -15.60 -6.26 -13.48
CA GLY A 147 -16.42 -6.50 -12.29
C GLY A 147 -15.62 -6.85 -11.03
N CYS A 148 -14.29 -6.62 -11.03
CA CYS A 148 -13.51 -6.67 -9.80
C CYS A 148 -13.76 -5.40 -8.99
N PHE A 149 -14.75 -5.45 -8.11
CA PHE A 149 -15.16 -4.32 -7.28
C PHE A 149 -14.48 -4.35 -5.90
N ILE A 150 -14.70 -3.28 -5.12
CA ILE A 150 -14.28 -3.22 -3.72
C ILE A 150 -15.49 -3.58 -2.85
N SER A 151 -15.42 -4.69 -2.12
CA SER A 151 -16.43 -5.06 -1.11
C SER A 151 -15.98 -4.63 0.29
N PRO A 152 -16.81 -3.89 1.05
CA PRO A 152 -16.50 -3.54 2.45
C PRO A 152 -16.25 -4.76 3.34
N GLN A 153 -17.01 -5.84 3.16
CA GLN A 153 -16.84 -7.07 3.94
C GLN A 153 -15.48 -7.70 3.70
N ASN A 154 -14.99 -7.70 2.46
CA ASN A 154 -13.69 -8.28 2.14
C ASN A 154 -12.53 -7.35 2.51
N VAL A 155 -12.74 -6.03 2.57
CA VAL A 155 -11.78 -5.09 3.17
C VAL A 155 -11.57 -5.42 4.65
N GLN A 156 -12.66 -5.64 5.39
CA GLN A 156 -12.60 -6.07 6.79
C GLN A 156 -11.89 -7.42 6.95
N ARG A 157 -12.21 -8.41 6.11
CA ARG A 157 -11.55 -9.73 6.14
C ARG A 157 -10.05 -9.65 5.83
N LEU A 158 -9.63 -8.78 4.90
CA LEU A 158 -8.22 -8.55 4.63
C LEU A 158 -7.54 -7.91 5.85
N ALA A 159 -8.17 -6.95 6.52
CA ALA A 159 -7.62 -6.37 7.73
C ALA A 159 -7.49 -7.42 8.86
N GLU A 160 -8.50 -8.26 9.04
CA GLU A 160 -8.50 -9.37 9.99
C GLU A 160 -7.37 -10.36 9.70
N SER A 161 -7.17 -10.75 8.43
CA SER A 161 -6.10 -11.68 8.08
C SER A 161 -4.71 -11.09 8.33
N LEU A 162 -4.53 -9.78 8.10
CA LEU A 162 -3.28 -9.07 8.38
C LEU A 162 -2.99 -8.96 9.89
N ALA A 163 -4.02 -8.89 10.74
CA ALA A 163 -3.90 -8.79 12.19
C ALA A 163 -4.03 -10.16 12.91
N TYR A 164 -4.30 -11.25 12.19
CA TYR A 164 -4.68 -12.55 12.75
C TYR A 164 -3.68 -13.10 13.79
N GLN A 165 -2.38 -12.91 13.57
CA GLN A 165 -1.34 -13.38 14.51
C GLN A 165 -1.45 -12.74 15.90
N LEU A 166 -2.10 -11.58 16.01
CA LEU A 166 -2.32 -10.86 17.26
C LEU A 166 -3.59 -11.31 18.00
N ALA A 167 -4.45 -12.14 17.38
CA ALA A 167 -5.76 -12.51 17.89
C ALA A 167 -5.72 -13.57 19.03
N SER A 168 -4.55 -13.81 19.63
CA SER A 168 -4.36 -14.84 20.66
C SER A 168 -4.88 -14.43 22.05
N GLY A 169 -5.32 -13.17 22.23
CA GLY A 169 -5.93 -12.65 23.45
C GLY A 169 -6.61 -11.28 23.23
N ASP A 170 -7.37 -10.79 24.22
CA ASP A 170 -8.10 -9.51 24.14
C ASP A 170 -7.17 -8.28 24.10
N CYS A 171 -5.98 -8.45 24.68
CA CYS A 171 -4.96 -7.44 24.85
C CYS A 171 -3.66 -7.89 24.17
N ILE A 172 -2.97 -6.95 23.53
CA ILE A 172 -1.74 -7.16 22.80
C ILE A 172 -0.61 -6.41 23.52
N THR A 173 0.43 -7.15 23.89
CA THR A 173 1.63 -6.57 24.48
C THR A 173 2.45 -5.81 23.42
N ARG A 174 3.27 -4.85 23.86
CA ARG A 174 4.22 -4.13 22.99
C ARG A 174 5.10 -5.08 22.18
N ARG A 175 5.66 -6.09 22.84
CA ARG A 175 6.49 -7.13 22.21
C ARG A 175 5.74 -7.91 21.13
N ALA A 176 4.47 -8.24 21.35
CA ALA A 176 3.67 -8.93 20.33
C ALA A 176 3.45 -8.05 19.09
N LEU A 177 3.25 -6.74 19.27
CA LEU A 177 3.18 -5.78 18.16
C LEU A 177 4.49 -5.67 17.39
N GLU A 178 5.63 -5.65 18.07
CA GLU A 178 6.97 -5.61 17.45
C GLU A 178 7.20 -6.84 16.57
N VAL A 179 6.97 -8.03 17.12
CA VAL A 179 7.11 -9.30 16.39
C VAL A 179 6.19 -9.35 15.18
N TRP A 180 4.93 -8.91 15.35
CA TRP A 180 3.97 -8.84 14.25
C TRP A 180 4.39 -7.85 13.16
N LEU A 181 4.81 -6.62 13.52
CA LEU A 181 5.27 -5.62 12.56
C LEU A 181 6.50 -6.08 11.78
N GLN A 182 7.38 -6.87 12.40
CA GLN A 182 8.54 -7.46 11.74
C GLN A 182 8.12 -8.48 10.65
N GLY A 183 7.06 -9.25 10.90
CA GLY A 183 6.55 -10.27 9.95
C GLY A 183 5.51 -9.75 8.94
N SER A 184 4.86 -8.62 9.21
CA SER A 184 3.71 -8.13 8.43
C SER A 184 4.13 -7.32 7.19
N THR A 185 4.67 -8.02 6.19
CA THR A 185 5.21 -7.42 4.95
C THR A 185 4.14 -6.69 4.14
N ILE A 186 2.94 -7.27 4.00
CA ILE A 186 1.82 -6.70 3.25
C ILE A 186 1.34 -5.41 3.91
N PHE A 187 1.21 -5.41 5.24
CA PHE A 187 0.84 -4.21 5.98
C PHE A 187 1.87 -3.09 5.80
N GLY A 188 3.17 -3.42 5.84
CA GLY A 188 4.24 -2.48 5.53
C GLY A 188 4.15 -1.90 4.11
N GLN A 189 3.79 -2.72 3.11
CA GLN A 189 3.59 -2.24 1.74
C GLN A 189 2.37 -1.32 1.64
N LEU A 190 1.26 -1.65 2.30
CA LEU A 190 0.06 -0.80 2.34
C LEU A 190 0.37 0.55 2.98
N LEU A 191 1.08 0.58 4.11
CA LEU A 191 1.56 1.82 4.75
C LEU A 191 2.38 2.66 3.78
N LEU A 192 3.40 2.05 3.17
CA LEU A 192 4.23 2.73 2.17
C LEU A 192 3.37 3.35 1.05
N PHE A 193 2.45 2.59 0.47
CA PHE A 193 1.57 3.09 -0.59
C PHE A 193 0.70 4.27 -0.17
N VAL A 194 0.03 4.13 0.98
CA VAL A 194 -0.88 5.15 1.48
C VAL A 194 -0.09 6.44 1.77
N PHE A 195 1.00 6.36 2.53
CA PHE A 195 1.76 7.55 2.92
C PHE A 195 2.52 8.18 1.75
N THR A 196 3.04 7.39 0.80
CA THR A 196 3.61 7.96 -0.44
C THR A 196 2.55 8.72 -1.24
N HIS A 197 1.32 8.20 -1.36
CA HIS A 197 0.25 8.90 -2.07
C HIS A 197 -0.12 10.22 -1.38
N LEU A 198 -0.33 10.19 -0.06
CA LEU A 198 -0.76 11.36 0.72
C LEU A 198 0.24 12.53 0.64
N TYR A 199 1.53 12.23 0.69
CA TYR A 199 2.55 13.26 0.58
C TYR A 199 2.73 13.76 -0.86
N SER A 200 2.35 12.95 -1.86
CA SER A 200 2.51 13.27 -3.28
C SER A 200 1.33 14.02 -3.91
N ILE A 201 0.25 14.35 -3.17
CA ILE A 201 -0.94 15.04 -3.70
C ILE A 201 -0.57 16.34 -4.44
N SER A 202 0.39 17.11 -3.92
CA SER A 202 0.86 18.36 -4.51
C SER A 202 1.40 18.23 -5.94
N HIS A 203 1.96 17.07 -6.29
CA HIS A 203 2.48 16.85 -7.64
C HIS A 203 1.37 16.66 -8.69
N ARG A 204 0.17 16.22 -8.28
CA ARG A 204 -0.89 15.84 -9.23
C ARG A 204 -1.68 17.01 -9.77
N ASP A 205 -1.94 18.05 -8.97
CA ASP A 205 -2.69 19.21 -9.46
C ASP A 205 -1.91 20.01 -10.51
N LYS A 206 -0.57 20.00 -10.45
CA LYS A 206 0.28 20.62 -11.48
C LYS A 206 0.36 19.81 -12.76
N THR A 207 0.33 18.47 -12.70
CA THR A 207 0.32 17.63 -13.90
C THR A 207 -1.05 17.63 -14.59
N ILE A 208 -2.15 17.68 -13.83
CA ILE A 208 -3.51 17.75 -14.41
C ILE A 208 -3.75 19.07 -15.16
N GLN A 209 -3.09 20.17 -14.78
CA GLN A 209 -3.13 21.43 -15.55
C GLN A 209 -2.37 21.35 -16.88
N ASN A 210 -1.31 20.54 -16.98
CA ASN A 210 -0.53 20.38 -18.22
C ASN A 210 -1.08 19.27 -19.14
N GLU A 211 -1.80 18.28 -18.61
CA GLU A 211 -2.32 17.14 -19.40
C GLU A 211 -3.60 17.46 -20.18
N ARG A 212 -4.26 18.60 -19.93
CA ARG A 212 -5.41 19.04 -20.75
C ARG A 212 -5.02 19.49 -22.16
N THR A 213 -3.73 19.59 -22.47
CA THR A 213 -3.26 20.11 -23.76
C THR A 213 -2.73 19.04 -24.72
N ASN A 214 -2.60 17.77 -24.31
CA ASN A 214 -2.04 16.74 -25.19
C ASN A 214 -2.80 15.41 -25.09
N ILE A 215 -3.97 15.34 -25.73
CA ILE A 215 -4.56 14.06 -26.13
C ILE A 215 -3.83 13.63 -27.41
N SER A 216 -2.78 12.84 -27.26
CA SER A 216 -2.22 12.02 -28.34
C SER A 216 -1.50 10.83 -27.73
N GLN A 217 -1.85 9.65 -28.25
CA GLN A 217 -1.35 8.34 -27.86
C GLN A 217 0.16 8.31 -27.62
N CYS A 218 0.59 7.65 -26.55
CA CYS A 218 1.91 7.03 -26.48
C CYS A 218 1.85 5.78 -25.58
N THR A 219 1.76 4.62 -26.23
CA THR A 219 2.51 3.43 -25.86
C THR A 219 3.98 3.83 -25.69
N ILE A 220 4.59 3.55 -24.54
CA ILE A 220 6.01 3.21 -24.33
C ILE A 220 6.26 3.11 -22.82
N GLU A 221 6.98 2.05 -22.48
CA GLU A 221 7.69 1.74 -21.24
C GLU A 221 8.06 2.97 -20.39
N GLU A 222 7.61 2.98 -19.13
CA GLU A 222 8.02 4.01 -18.17
C GLU A 222 9.55 3.91 -17.96
N PRO A 223 10.32 4.97 -18.22
CA PRO A 223 11.75 4.95 -18.05
C PRO A 223 12.10 4.92 -16.57
N ASN A 224 13.08 4.09 -16.24
CA ASN A 224 13.73 3.96 -14.95
C ASN A 224 14.08 5.32 -14.34
N THR A 225 13.20 5.82 -13.47
CA THR A 225 13.51 6.90 -12.53
C THR A 225 13.40 6.30 -11.15
N GLU A 226 14.46 6.34 -10.34
CA GLU A 226 14.62 5.60 -9.07
C GLU A 226 13.53 5.88 -8.00
N CYS A 227 12.65 6.86 -8.23
CA CYS A 227 11.46 7.18 -7.45
C CYS A 227 10.25 6.24 -7.73
N SER A 228 10.35 5.34 -8.73
CA SER A 228 9.29 4.40 -9.15
C SER A 228 9.31 3.02 -8.46
N LYS A 229 10.04 2.85 -7.35
CA LYS A 229 10.28 1.52 -6.75
C LYS A 229 9.06 0.89 -6.06
N THR A 230 7.95 1.62 -5.87
CA THR A 230 6.76 1.05 -5.21
C THR A 230 5.87 0.29 -6.19
N ARG A 231 6.13 -1.02 -6.35
CA ARG A 231 5.36 -1.93 -7.21
C ARG A 231 3.91 -2.08 -6.73
N SER A 232 2.95 -1.69 -7.56
CA SER A 232 1.51 -1.80 -7.28
C SER A 232 1.15 -3.20 -6.76
N LEU A 233 0.41 -3.29 -5.65
CA LEU A 233 -0.14 -4.57 -5.17
C LEU A 233 -1.29 -5.09 -6.04
N VAL A 234 -1.84 -4.24 -6.90
CA VAL A 234 -2.79 -4.63 -7.94
C VAL A 234 -1.98 -4.96 -9.20
N PRO A 235 -1.97 -6.23 -9.66
CA PRO A 235 -1.32 -6.61 -10.90
C PRO A 235 -2.10 -6.08 -12.10
N PHE A 236 -1.48 -6.03 -13.28
CA PHE A 236 -2.20 -5.75 -14.52
C PHE A 236 -2.95 -7.01 -15.02
N CYS A 237 -4.23 -6.87 -15.36
CA CYS A 237 -5.02 -7.93 -15.96
C CYS A 237 -4.78 -7.99 -17.47
N LYS A 238 -4.28 -9.13 -17.99
CA LYS A 238 -3.90 -9.31 -19.38
C LYS A 238 -4.61 -10.51 -20.03
N GLY A 239 -4.89 -10.41 -21.33
CA GLY A 239 -5.39 -11.54 -22.12
C GLY A 239 -6.90 -11.72 -22.05
N LEU A 240 -7.63 -10.74 -21.53
CA LEU A 240 -9.09 -10.76 -21.47
C LEU A 240 -9.72 -9.72 -22.41
N ASP A 241 -8.95 -8.88 -23.11
CA ASP A 241 -9.44 -7.75 -23.93
C ASP A 241 -10.46 -8.14 -24.99
N LEU A 242 -10.35 -9.36 -25.51
CA LEU A 242 -11.24 -9.93 -26.52
C LEU A 242 -12.48 -10.64 -25.95
N ILE A 243 -12.60 -10.70 -24.61
CA ILE A 243 -13.63 -11.47 -23.91
C ILE A 243 -14.35 -10.54 -22.91
N PRO A 244 -15.32 -9.72 -23.36
CA PRO A 244 -15.93 -8.68 -22.55
C PRO A 244 -16.83 -9.21 -21.42
N SER A 245 -17.39 -10.41 -21.58
CA SER A 245 -18.43 -10.99 -20.72
C SER A 245 -17.91 -11.94 -19.63
N PHE A 246 -16.61 -11.95 -19.33
CA PHE A 246 -16.04 -12.80 -18.29
C PHE A 246 -15.80 -11.97 -17.00
N PRO A 247 -16.75 -11.95 -16.04
CA PRO A 247 -16.60 -11.22 -14.81
C PRO A 247 -15.55 -11.87 -13.90
N SER A 248 -14.81 -11.04 -13.18
CA SER A 248 -13.92 -11.48 -12.11
C SER A 248 -14.73 -12.02 -10.95
N ILE A 249 -14.41 -13.24 -10.51
CA ILE A 249 -14.91 -13.81 -9.26
C ILE A 249 -14.24 -13.13 -8.06
N LEU A 250 -13.00 -12.66 -8.26
CA LEU A 250 -12.23 -11.97 -7.23
C LEU A 250 -12.64 -10.51 -7.11
N ASP A 251 -12.72 -10.05 -5.88
CA ASP A 251 -12.77 -8.63 -5.57
C ASP A 251 -11.34 -8.06 -5.39
N LEU A 252 -11.24 -6.74 -5.24
CA LEU A 252 -9.93 -6.08 -5.19
C LEU A 252 -9.12 -6.46 -3.94
N SER A 253 -9.78 -6.72 -2.81
CA SER A 253 -9.12 -7.09 -1.55
C SER A 253 -8.51 -8.48 -1.63
N GLN A 254 -9.27 -9.44 -2.18
CA GLN A 254 -8.79 -10.80 -2.42
C GLN A 254 -7.66 -10.82 -3.43
N LEU A 255 -7.76 -10.02 -4.49
CA LEU A 255 -6.71 -9.90 -5.49
C LEU A 255 -5.41 -9.35 -4.88
N VAL A 256 -5.48 -8.31 -4.06
CA VAL A 256 -4.31 -7.76 -3.35
C VAL A 256 -3.72 -8.81 -2.41
N PHE A 257 -4.56 -9.52 -1.68
CA PHE A 257 -4.14 -10.61 -0.78
C PHE A 257 -3.36 -11.69 -1.54
N ILE A 258 -3.97 -12.26 -2.59
CA ILE A 258 -3.34 -13.33 -3.36
C ILE A 258 -2.05 -12.83 -4.01
N ASN A 259 -2.09 -11.66 -4.67
CA ASN A 259 -0.93 -11.11 -5.38
C ASN A 259 0.26 -10.90 -4.45
N ALA A 260 0.03 -10.42 -3.22
CA ALA A 260 1.11 -10.21 -2.27
C ALA A 260 1.78 -11.50 -1.78
N HIS A 261 1.11 -12.65 -1.89
CA HIS A 261 1.66 -13.97 -1.54
C HIS A 261 2.33 -14.70 -2.71
N LEU A 262 2.24 -14.16 -3.93
CA LEU A 262 2.95 -14.73 -5.08
C LEU A 262 4.44 -14.36 -5.03
N PRO A 263 5.34 -15.19 -5.57
CA PRO A 263 6.73 -14.79 -5.83
C PRO A 263 6.79 -13.50 -6.63
N GLN A 264 7.78 -12.64 -6.33
CA GLN A 264 7.88 -11.27 -6.86
C GLN A 264 7.82 -11.19 -8.40
N GLN A 265 8.28 -12.24 -9.10
CA GLN A 265 8.25 -12.33 -10.56
C GLN A 265 6.83 -12.45 -11.16
N TYR A 266 5.85 -12.89 -10.37
CA TYR A 266 4.45 -13.08 -10.80
C TYR A 266 3.50 -11.98 -10.30
N GLN A 267 4.01 -10.96 -9.60
CA GLN A 267 3.18 -9.93 -8.98
C GLN A 267 2.77 -8.78 -9.91
N LEU A 268 3.39 -8.69 -11.10
CA LEU A 268 3.25 -7.52 -11.99
C LEU A 268 2.05 -7.63 -12.92
N GLU A 269 1.86 -8.80 -13.52
CA GLU A 269 0.79 -9.06 -14.47
C GLU A 269 0.20 -10.44 -14.23
N TRP A 270 -1.11 -10.54 -14.32
CA TRP A 270 -1.83 -11.79 -14.32
C TRP A 270 -2.46 -11.98 -15.69
N ARG A 271 -2.16 -13.13 -16.29
CA ARG A 271 -2.66 -13.49 -17.60
C ARG A 271 -3.77 -14.51 -17.44
N PHE A 272 -4.90 -14.24 -18.08
CA PHE A 272 -5.92 -15.26 -18.25
C PHE A 272 -5.38 -16.38 -19.13
N LEU A 273 -5.40 -17.60 -18.60
CA LEU A 273 -4.86 -18.77 -19.28
C LEU A 273 -5.95 -19.54 -20.02
N PHE A 274 -7.07 -19.81 -19.33
CA PHE A 274 -8.05 -20.74 -19.83
C PHE A 274 -9.40 -20.59 -19.12
N SER A 275 -10.48 -20.90 -19.84
CA SER A 275 -11.82 -21.22 -19.31
C SER A 275 -12.51 -22.16 -20.28
N SER A 276 -13.16 -23.19 -19.75
CA SER A 276 -13.97 -24.14 -20.52
C SER A 276 -15.16 -23.48 -21.19
N GLU A 277 -15.73 -22.43 -20.58
CA GLU A 277 -16.84 -21.67 -21.15
C GLU A 277 -16.43 -20.89 -22.41
N ILE A 278 -15.16 -20.49 -22.49
CA ILE A 278 -14.64 -19.65 -23.59
C ILE A 278 -13.99 -20.48 -24.69
N HIS A 279 -13.26 -21.53 -24.31
CA HIS A 279 -12.46 -22.32 -25.26
C HIS A 279 -13.06 -23.71 -25.56
N GLY A 280 -14.14 -24.09 -24.89
CA GLY A 280 -14.80 -25.37 -25.04
C GLY A 280 -14.11 -26.53 -24.33
N GLU A 281 -14.86 -27.62 -24.12
CA GLU A 281 -14.39 -28.81 -23.39
C GLU A 281 -13.20 -29.51 -24.06
N SER A 282 -13.11 -29.47 -25.39
CA SER A 282 -12.01 -30.09 -26.14
C SER A 282 -10.65 -29.45 -25.83
N PHE A 283 -10.60 -28.14 -25.58
CA PHE A 283 -9.37 -27.47 -25.15
C PHE A 283 -9.06 -27.75 -23.67
N SER A 284 -10.09 -27.95 -22.82
CA SER A 284 -9.89 -28.43 -21.43
C SER A 284 -9.16 -29.77 -21.42
N THR A 285 -9.60 -30.72 -22.26
CA THR A 285 -9.02 -32.06 -22.34
C THR A 285 -7.58 -32.00 -22.83
N LEU A 286 -7.29 -31.19 -23.85
CA LEU A 286 -5.95 -31.02 -24.40
C LEU A 286 -4.98 -30.38 -23.39
N ILE A 287 -5.40 -29.34 -22.66
CA ILE A 287 -4.57 -28.74 -21.59
C ILE A 287 -4.37 -29.70 -20.43
N GLY A 288 -5.39 -30.49 -20.07
CA GLY A 288 -5.28 -31.55 -19.09
C GLY A 288 -4.20 -32.56 -19.45
N GLU A 289 -4.23 -33.07 -20.69
CA GLU A 289 -3.21 -33.99 -21.21
C GLU A 289 -1.80 -33.35 -21.22
N LEU A 290 -1.69 -32.07 -21.63
CA LEU A 290 -0.41 -31.36 -21.65
C LEU A 290 0.18 -31.15 -20.25
N TYR A 291 -0.66 -30.88 -19.25
CA TYR A 291 -0.26 -30.74 -17.85
C TYR A 291 0.20 -32.09 -17.27
N TYR A 292 -0.53 -33.18 -17.56
CA TYR A 292 -0.11 -34.53 -17.19
C TYR A 292 1.24 -34.90 -17.79
N LEU A 293 1.45 -34.64 -19.09
CA LEU A 293 2.72 -34.89 -19.76
C LEU A 293 3.89 -34.05 -19.20
N LEU A 294 3.64 -32.80 -18.84
CA LEU A 294 4.66 -31.94 -18.22
C LEU A 294 5.01 -32.39 -16.78
N MET A 295 4.02 -32.87 -16.02
CA MET A 295 4.24 -33.46 -14.70
C MET A 295 4.96 -34.82 -14.78
N GLU A 296 4.65 -35.62 -15.79
CA GLU A 296 5.30 -36.91 -16.03
C GLU A 296 6.76 -36.75 -16.50
N ASP A 297 7.05 -35.79 -17.39
CA ASP A 297 8.43 -35.44 -17.78
C ASP A 297 9.22 -34.83 -16.59
N ALA A 298 8.58 -34.04 -15.73
CA ALA A 298 9.19 -33.53 -14.51
C ALA A 298 9.53 -34.65 -13.51
N SER A 299 8.64 -35.62 -13.31
CA SER A 299 8.90 -36.82 -12.49
C SER A 299 10.03 -37.68 -13.06
N ASN A 300 10.07 -37.89 -14.39
CA ASN A 300 11.12 -38.66 -15.05
C ASN A 300 12.49 -37.97 -14.98
N ARG A 301 12.55 -36.63 -14.99
CA ARG A 301 13.80 -35.86 -14.79
C ARG A 301 14.30 -35.88 -13.34
N VAL A 302 13.42 -36.05 -12.36
CA VAL A 302 13.82 -36.22 -10.95
C VAL A 302 14.40 -37.62 -10.71
N LEU A 303 13.81 -38.66 -11.29
CA LEU A 303 14.28 -40.05 -11.18
C LEU A 303 15.62 -40.31 -11.90
N THR A 304 15.90 -39.60 -13.00
CA THR A 304 17.20 -39.68 -13.69
C THR A 304 18.31 -38.94 -12.96
N LYS A 305 17.99 -37.89 -12.18
CA LYS A 305 18.98 -37.20 -11.32
C LYS A 305 19.29 -37.93 -10.01
N THR A 306 18.35 -38.70 -9.45
CA THR A 306 18.65 -39.53 -8.26
C THR A 306 19.42 -40.80 -8.59
N SER A 307 19.33 -41.30 -9.82
CA SER A 307 20.11 -42.47 -10.27
C SER A 307 21.57 -42.15 -10.64
N SER A 308 21.94 -40.87 -10.75
CA SER A 308 23.31 -40.42 -11.10
C SER A 308 24.11 -39.87 -9.90
N ILE A 309 23.60 -40.03 -8.67
CA ILE A 309 24.29 -39.66 -7.41
C ILE A 309 24.70 -40.91 -6.60
N LEU A 310 24.49 -42.12 -7.12
CA LEU A 310 24.82 -43.40 -6.45
C LEU A 310 25.82 -44.29 -7.24
N THR A 311 26.82 -43.66 -7.86
CA THR A 311 28.06 -44.31 -8.33
C THR A 311 29.22 -43.36 -8.13
#